data_AF-A0A9E3H2Y8-F1
#
_entry.id   AF-A0A9E3H2Y8-F1
#
_cell.length_a   1.000
_cell.length_b   1.000
_cell.length_c   1.000
_cell.angle_alpha   90.00
_cell.angle_beta   90.00
_cell.angle_gamma   90.00
#
_symmetry.space_group_name_H-M   'P 1'
#
loop_
_entity.id
_entity.type
_entity.pdbx_description
1 polymer ?
#
loop_
_entity_poly.entity_id
_entity_poly.type
_entity_poly.pdbx_seq_one_letter_code
_entity_poly.pdbx_strand_id
1 'polypeptide(L)'
;MAELAAPMGEWAVESLIQGAWMREYHEWEKATKSYFDGQCSRAGTAKPDWKGKVPGITRAASHVDRVRAQLSLFSATISEGTLAILDEQRNRINVAKHEDEYFATEQDYLDLINAVSAFWNELATQEEFTMSR
;
A
#
# COMPACT_ATOMS: atom_id res chain seq x y z
N MET A 1 34.84 -1.87 28.18
CA MET A 1 33.94 -1.28 27.16
C MET A 1 32.85 -2.31 26.93
N ALA A 2 31.61 -1.96 27.27
CA ALA A 2 30.48 -2.88 27.33
C ALA A 2 30.06 -3.29 25.92
N GLU A 3 30.13 -4.59 25.67
CA GLU A 3 29.68 -5.24 24.43
C GLU A 3 28.16 -5.14 24.30
N LEU A 4 27.72 -4.85 23.09
CA LEU A 4 26.34 -4.70 22.64
C LEU A 4 25.55 -5.99 22.93
N ALA A 5 24.78 -5.98 24.01
CA ALA A 5 23.70 -6.94 24.22
C ALA A 5 22.40 -6.14 24.28
N ALA A 6 21.92 -5.67 23.13
CA ALA A 6 20.47 -5.61 22.98
C ALA A 6 19.95 -7.01 23.31
N PRO A 7 19.05 -7.20 24.29
CA PRO A 7 18.63 -8.52 24.70
C PRO A 7 18.11 -9.27 23.47
N MET A 8 18.60 -10.48 23.20
CA MET A 8 18.29 -11.29 22.00
C MET A 8 16.79 -11.36 21.62
N GLY A 9 15.87 -11.03 22.53
CA GLY A 9 14.44 -10.93 22.26
C GLY A 9 13.99 -9.69 21.47
N GLU A 10 14.68 -8.55 21.57
CA GLU A 10 14.27 -7.30 20.89
C GLU A 10 14.44 -7.40 19.37
N TRP A 11 15.60 -7.87 18.91
CA TRP A 11 15.87 -8.10 17.48
C TRP A 11 14.87 -9.07 16.83
N ALA A 12 14.45 -10.11 17.55
CA ALA A 12 13.50 -11.09 17.04
C ALA A 12 12.11 -10.46 16.84
N VAL A 13 11.67 -9.62 17.79
CA VAL A 13 10.40 -8.89 17.68
C VAL A 13 10.46 -7.87 16.55
N GLU A 14 11.53 -7.08 16.46
CA GLU A 14 11.75 -6.11 15.37
C GLU A 14 11.75 -6.78 13.99
N SER A 15 12.41 -7.92 13.86
CA SER A 15 12.43 -8.70 12.61
C SER A 15 11.04 -9.24 12.24
N LEU A 16 10.24 -9.65 13.22
CA LEU A 16 8.86 -10.09 12.99
C LEU A 16 7.96 -8.92 12.55
N ILE A 17 8.09 -7.76 13.20
CA ILE A 17 7.34 -6.55 12.83
C ILE A 17 7.72 -6.12 11.42
N GLN A 18 9.02 -6.02 11.12
CA GLN A 18 9.53 -5.70 9.79
C GLN A 18 8.96 -6.66 8.73
N GLY A 19 9.02 -7.97 8.99
CA GLY A 19 8.50 -8.99 8.07
C GLY A 19 6.99 -8.87 7.85
N ALA A 20 6.21 -8.67 8.91
CA ALA A 20 4.76 -8.47 8.84
C ALA A 20 4.41 -7.20 8.07
N TRP A 21 5.05 -6.08 8.40
CA TRP A 21 4.86 -4.79 7.74
C TRP A 21 5.13 -4.84 6.23
N MET A 22 6.27 -5.38 5.82
CA MET A 22 6.59 -5.53 4.39
C MET A 22 5.59 -6.44 3.67
N ARG A 23 5.17 -7.52 4.33
CA ARG A 23 4.22 -8.48 3.76
C ARG A 23 2.84 -7.85 3.56
N GLU A 24 2.31 -7.17 4.56
CA GLU A 24 0.96 -6.56 4.49
C GLU A 24 0.88 -5.52 3.36
N TYR A 25 1.89 -4.66 3.22
CA TYR A 25 1.91 -3.69 2.13
C TYR A 25 1.95 -4.40 0.76
N HIS A 26 2.76 -5.46 0.63
CA HIS A 26 2.84 -6.22 -0.62
C HIS A 26 1.55 -6.97 -0.96
N GLU A 27 0.85 -7.51 0.02
CA GLU A 27 -0.47 -8.14 -0.18
C GLU A 27 -1.52 -7.10 -0.59
N TRP A 28 -1.49 -5.89 -0.02
CA TRP A 28 -2.31 -4.78 -0.50
C TRP A 28 -2.02 -4.41 -1.97
N GLU A 29 -0.75 -4.36 -2.39
CA GLU A 29 -0.39 -4.12 -3.80
C GLU A 29 -0.94 -5.21 -4.73
N LYS A 30 -0.89 -6.48 -4.33
CA LYS A 30 -1.45 -7.59 -5.12
C LYS A 30 -2.97 -7.50 -5.20
N ALA A 31 -3.62 -7.26 -4.06
CA ALA A 31 -5.07 -7.22 -3.96
C ALA A 31 -5.65 -6.07 -4.80
N THR A 32 -5.04 -4.88 -4.76
CA THR A 32 -5.45 -3.76 -5.60
C THR A 32 -5.29 -4.05 -7.09
N LYS A 33 -4.19 -4.68 -7.52
CA LYS A 33 -4.02 -5.12 -8.92
C LYS A 33 -5.15 -6.06 -9.34
N SER A 34 -5.38 -7.12 -8.56
CA SER A 34 -6.43 -8.10 -8.86
C SER A 34 -7.82 -7.47 -8.91
N TYR A 35 -8.11 -6.56 -7.98
CA TYR A 35 -9.39 -5.86 -7.92
C TYR A 35 -9.63 -5.02 -9.18
N PHE A 36 -8.71 -4.11 -9.53
CA PHE A 36 -8.91 -3.22 -10.68
C PHE A 36 -8.82 -3.96 -12.02
N ASP A 37 -8.00 -5.01 -12.13
CA ASP A 37 -8.03 -5.91 -13.30
C ASP A 37 -9.43 -6.53 -13.47
N GLY A 38 -10.07 -6.93 -12.36
CA GLY A 38 -11.44 -7.41 -12.33
C GLY A 38 -12.47 -6.35 -12.73
N GLN A 39 -12.33 -5.12 -12.21
CA GLN A 39 -13.20 -4.00 -12.57
C GLN A 39 -13.10 -3.65 -14.06
N CYS A 40 -11.89 -3.57 -14.62
CA CYS A 40 -11.69 -3.34 -16.06
C CYS A 40 -12.34 -4.46 -16.89
N SER A 41 -12.16 -5.71 -16.48
CA SER A 41 -12.78 -6.85 -17.18
C SER A 41 -14.31 -6.79 -17.17
N ARG A 42 -14.93 -6.34 -16.07
CA ARG A 42 -16.39 -6.18 -15.96
C ARG A 42 -16.90 -5.00 -16.78
N ALA A 43 -16.15 -3.90 -16.80
CA ALA A 43 -16.47 -2.70 -17.56
C ALA A 43 -16.15 -2.81 -19.07
N GLY A 44 -15.48 -3.88 -19.50
CA GLY A 44 -15.03 -4.04 -20.89
C GLY A 44 -13.90 -3.09 -21.29
N THR A 45 -13.13 -2.58 -20.33
CA THR A 45 -12.00 -1.66 -20.57
C THR A 45 -10.67 -2.42 -20.59
N ALA A 46 -9.63 -1.76 -21.12
CA ALA A 46 -8.28 -2.32 -21.13
C ALA A 46 -7.77 -2.53 -19.70
N LYS A 47 -6.97 -3.58 -19.50
CA LYS A 47 -6.34 -3.84 -18.21
C LYS A 47 -5.43 -2.67 -17.80
N PRO A 48 -5.33 -2.37 -16.49
CA PRO A 48 -4.43 -1.35 -16.01
C PRO A 48 -2.97 -1.66 -16.38
N ASP A 49 -2.25 -0.65 -16.87
CA ASP A 49 -0.81 -0.78 -17.08
C ASP A 49 -0.03 -0.57 -15.77
N TRP A 50 0.18 -1.66 -15.06
CA TRP A 50 0.92 -1.68 -13.79
C TRP A 50 2.44 -1.52 -13.94
N LYS A 51 2.98 -1.43 -15.17
CA LYS A 51 4.43 -1.32 -15.41
C LYS A 51 4.80 -0.07 -16.21
N GLY A 52 3.89 0.45 -17.02
CA GLY A 52 4.13 1.62 -17.85
C GLY A 52 3.98 2.94 -17.12
N LYS A 53 3.93 3.98 -17.96
CA LYS A 53 3.86 5.38 -17.53
C LYS A 53 2.42 5.74 -17.22
N VAL A 54 2.22 6.42 -16.10
CA VAL A 54 0.93 7.06 -15.80
C VAL A 54 0.90 8.42 -16.49
N PRO A 55 -0.09 8.71 -17.36
CA PRO A 55 -0.21 10.02 -18.00
C PRO A 55 -0.24 11.15 -16.97
N GLY A 56 0.52 12.22 -17.21
CA GLY A 56 0.61 13.37 -16.30
C GLY A 56 1.61 13.22 -15.16
N ILE A 57 2.24 12.04 -14.98
CA ILE A 57 3.30 11.83 -13.98
C ILE A 57 4.65 11.74 -14.69
N THR A 58 5.54 12.69 -14.39
CA THR A 58 6.86 12.82 -15.01
C THR A 58 7.94 11.98 -14.32
N ARG A 59 7.74 11.65 -13.04
CA ARG A 59 8.60 10.75 -12.25
C ARG A 59 8.20 9.28 -12.45
N ALA A 60 9.04 8.35 -12.01
CA ALA A 60 8.64 6.94 -11.90
C ALA A 60 7.40 6.83 -11.00
N ALA A 61 6.26 6.47 -11.59
CA ALA A 61 4.99 6.43 -10.87
C ALA A 61 5.02 5.37 -9.77
N SER A 62 4.58 5.74 -8.56
CA SER A 62 4.45 4.79 -7.46
C SER A 62 3.26 3.85 -7.69
N HIS A 63 3.16 2.77 -6.90
CA HIS A 63 1.97 1.91 -6.96
C HIS A 63 0.71 2.69 -6.53
N VAL A 64 0.83 3.57 -5.53
CA VAL A 64 -0.26 4.45 -5.09
C VAL A 64 -0.69 5.42 -6.20
N ASP A 65 0.26 5.99 -6.95
CA ASP A 65 -0.06 6.84 -8.10
C ASP A 65 -0.89 6.09 -9.16
N ARG A 66 -0.60 4.81 -9.38
CA ARG A 66 -1.39 3.95 -10.28
C ARG A 66 -2.78 3.66 -9.71
N VAL A 67 -2.87 3.39 -8.42
CA VAL A 67 -4.15 3.22 -7.72
C VAL A 67 -5.00 4.48 -7.84
N ARG A 68 -4.44 5.69 -7.65
CA ARG A 68 -5.14 6.97 -7.88
C ARG A 68 -5.71 7.08 -9.29
N ALA A 69 -4.92 6.73 -10.31
CA ALA A 69 -5.37 6.77 -11.70
C ALA A 69 -6.53 5.79 -11.95
N GLN A 70 -6.50 4.60 -11.35
CA GLN A 70 -7.60 3.64 -11.44
C GLN A 70 -8.85 4.10 -10.69
N LEU A 71 -8.71 4.62 -9.49
CA LEU A 71 -9.83 5.20 -8.73
C LEU A 71 -10.54 6.29 -9.54
N SER A 72 -9.77 7.20 -10.14
CA SER A 72 -10.30 8.25 -11.03
C SER A 72 -11.02 7.66 -12.25
N LEU A 73 -10.46 6.64 -12.89
CA LEU A 73 -11.09 5.96 -14.05
C LEU A 73 -12.47 5.38 -13.69
N PHE A 74 -12.61 4.83 -12.49
CA PHE A 74 -13.87 4.23 -12.01
C PHE A 74 -14.74 5.20 -11.20
N SER A 75 -14.40 6.49 -11.18
CA SER A 75 -15.09 7.51 -10.38
C SER A 75 -15.22 7.16 -8.90
N ALA A 76 -14.28 6.36 -8.38
CA ALA A 76 -14.16 6.04 -6.97
C ALA A 76 -13.25 7.06 -6.27
N THR A 77 -13.58 7.40 -5.04
CA THR A 77 -12.85 8.36 -4.21
C THR A 77 -12.28 7.64 -3.00
N ILE A 78 -11.01 7.85 -2.68
CA ILE A 78 -10.45 7.43 -1.40
C ILE A 78 -9.83 8.67 -0.78
N SER A 79 -9.88 8.79 0.53
CA SER A 79 -9.26 9.87 1.28
C SER A 79 -7.78 10.00 0.89
N GLU A 80 -7.36 11.21 0.51
CA GLU A 80 -5.95 11.49 0.22
C GLU A 80 -5.07 11.24 1.45
N GLY A 81 -5.60 11.34 2.66
CA GLY A 81 -4.86 10.95 3.88
C GLY A 81 -4.49 9.47 3.87
N THR A 82 -5.45 8.60 3.55
CA THR A 82 -5.24 7.15 3.44
C THR A 82 -4.21 6.83 2.36
N LEU A 83 -4.31 7.46 1.18
CA LEU A 83 -3.37 7.26 0.08
C LEU A 83 -1.97 7.82 0.37
N ALA A 84 -1.88 8.95 1.08
CA ALA A 84 -0.61 9.53 1.49
C ALA A 84 0.14 8.64 2.48
N ILE A 85 -0.55 8.07 3.46
CA ILE A 85 0.05 7.10 4.39
C ILE A 85 0.56 5.88 3.62
N LEU A 86 -0.23 5.31 2.71
CA LEU A 86 0.23 4.17 1.89
C LEU A 86 1.47 4.50 1.04
N ASP A 87 1.57 5.70 0.49
CA ASP A 87 2.75 6.13 -0.29
C ASP A 87 3.96 6.40 0.61
N GLU A 88 3.76 6.93 1.81
CA GLU A 88 4.80 7.07 2.82
C GLU A 88 5.33 5.70 3.26
N GLN A 89 4.45 4.76 3.57
CA GLN A 89 4.81 3.39 3.95
C GLN A 89 5.61 2.70 2.83
N ARG A 90 5.20 2.87 1.56
CA ARG A 90 5.98 2.41 0.41
C ARG A 90 7.40 2.96 0.42
N ASN A 91 7.57 4.26 0.67
CA ASN A 91 8.88 4.90 0.66
C ASN A 91 9.76 4.36 1.79
N ARG A 92 9.20 4.23 3.01
CA ARG A 92 9.89 3.60 4.14
C ARG A 92 10.29 2.15 3.84
N ILE A 93 9.39 1.35 3.25
CA ILE A 93 9.69 -0.05 2.86
C ILE A 93 10.82 -0.11 1.84
N ASN A 94 10.85 0.80 0.87
CA ASN A 94 11.93 0.81 -0.12
C ASN A 94 13.27 1.19 0.51
N VAL A 95 13.29 2.12 1.45
CA VAL A 95 14.49 2.44 2.25
C VAL A 95 14.93 1.21 3.04
N ALA A 96 14.02 0.57 3.77
CA ALA A 96 14.29 -0.63 4.57
C ALA A 96 14.83 -1.84 3.78
N LYS A 97 14.54 -1.92 2.47
CA LYS A 97 15.08 -2.96 1.59
C LYS A 97 16.53 -2.73 1.19
N HIS A 98 17.03 -1.52 1.33
CA HIS A 98 18.32 -1.09 0.82
C HIS A 98 19.27 -0.60 1.92
N GLU A 99 18.75 -0.24 3.09
CA GLU A 99 19.53 0.20 4.24
C GLU A 99 19.53 -0.88 5.34
N ASP A 100 20.72 -1.26 5.80
CA ASP A 100 20.92 -2.37 6.76
C ASP A 100 20.49 -2.00 8.20
N GLU A 101 20.23 -0.72 8.50
CA GLU A 101 19.98 -0.21 9.86
C GLU A 101 18.51 0.17 10.13
N TYR A 102 17.60 -0.01 9.17
CA TYR A 102 16.18 0.32 9.38
C TYR A 102 15.36 -0.90 9.79
N PHE A 103 14.79 -0.84 10.99
CA PHE A 103 13.73 -1.74 11.45
C PHE A 103 12.42 -0.95 11.63
N ALA A 104 11.34 -1.48 11.06
CA ALA A 104 10.00 -0.95 11.27
C ALA A 104 9.59 -1.07 12.74
N THR A 105 8.99 -0.01 13.25
CA THR A 105 8.40 0.02 14.59
C THR A 105 7.02 -0.63 14.59
N GLU A 106 6.51 -0.98 15.78
CA GLU A 106 5.11 -1.42 15.92
C GLU A 106 4.13 -0.35 15.40
N GLN A 107 4.44 0.93 15.61
CA GLN A 107 3.61 2.02 15.10
C GLN A 107 3.59 2.07 13.57
N ASP A 108 4.72 1.81 12.90
CA ASP A 108 4.77 1.72 11.42
C ASP A 108 3.83 0.62 10.90
N TYR A 109 3.82 -0.52 11.58
CA TYR A 109 2.93 -1.62 11.27
C TYR A 109 1.46 -1.24 11.50
N LEU A 110 1.13 -0.64 12.64
CA LEU A 110 -0.23 -0.21 12.97
C LEU A 110 -0.75 0.85 11.99
N ASP A 111 0.08 1.83 11.62
CA ASP A 111 -0.26 2.87 10.66
C ASP A 111 -0.56 2.26 9.28
N LEU A 112 0.26 1.30 8.85
CA LEU A 112 0.03 0.56 7.60
C LEU A 112 -1.30 -0.20 7.61
N ILE A 113 -1.55 -1.04 8.62
CA ILE A 113 -2.77 -1.88 8.64
C ILE A 113 -4.04 -1.02 8.76
N ASN A 114 -3.97 0.09 9.47
CA ASN A 114 -5.09 1.04 9.58
C ASN A 114 -5.36 1.70 8.24
N ALA A 115 -4.32 2.13 7.51
CA ALA A 115 -4.48 2.71 6.18
C ALA A 115 -4.99 1.68 5.15
N VAL A 116 -4.50 0.44 5.18
CA VAL A 116 -5.01 -0.65 4.33
C VAL A 116 -6.48 -0.93 4.62
N SER A 117 -6.86 -1.00 5.90
CA SER A 117 -8.25 -1.24 6.30
C SER A 117 -9.15 -0.08 5.89
N ALA A 118 -8.73 1.17 6.12
CA ALA A 118 -9.44 2.37 5.70
C ALA A 118 -9.66 2.39 4.20
N PHE A 119 -8.61 2.09 3.41
CA PHE A 119 -8.70 2.01 1.95
C PHE A 119 -9.81 1.07 1.49
N TRP A 120 -9.84 -0.17 2.00
CA TRP A 120 -10.84 -1.15 1.58
C TRP A 120 -12.25 -0.81 2.08
N ASN A 121 -12.38 -0.29 3.30
CA ASN A 121 -13.67 0.12 3.84
C ASN A 121 -14.29 1.29 3.07
N GLU A 122 -13.49 2.29 2.73
CA GLU A 122 -13.92 3.44 1.92
C GLU A 122 -14.36 2.98 0.53
N LEU A 123 -13.59 2.08 -0.09
CA LEU A 123 -13.91 1.54 -1.41
C LEU A 123 -15.21 0.72 -1.41
N ALA A 124 -15.36 -0.18 -0.43
CA ALA A 124 -16.56 -1.00 -0.28
C ALA A 124 -17.82 -0.14 -0.06
N THR A 125 -17.72 0.90 0.78
CA THR A 125 -18.83 1.83 1.04
C THR A 125 -19.33 2.50 -0.25
N GLN A 126 -18.42 2.81 -1.18
CA GLN A 126 -18.78 3.43 -2.45
C GLN A 126 -19.40 2.45 -3.45
N GLU A 127 -18.92 1.21 -3.47
CA GLU A 127 -19.53 0.16 -4.28
C GLU A 127 -20.95 -0.16 -3.81
N GLU A 128 -21.19 -0.25 -2.49
CA GLU A 128 -22.53 -0.46 -1.91
C GLU A 128 -23.52 0.64 -2.31
N PHE A 129 -23.07 1.90 -2.29
CA PHE A 129 -23.89 3.02 -2.73
C PHE A 129 -24.22 2.97 -4.23
N THR A 130 -23.29 2.47 -5.05
CA THR A 130 -23.45 2.41 -6.51
C THR A 130 -24.35 1.24 -6.95
N MET A 131 -24.29 0.10 -6.26
CA MET A 131 -25.16 -1.06 -6.55
C MET A 131 -26.62 -0.91 -6.08
N SER A 132 -26.90 0.09 -5.24
CA SER A 132 -28.24 0.36 -4.71
C SER A 132 -29.07 1.32 -5.60
N ARG A 133 -28.59 1.67 -6.79
CA ARG A 133 -29.27 2.51 -7.80
C ARG A 133 -29.62 1.70 -9.03
#